data_AF-A0A0G0Z2G1-F1
#
_entry.id   AF-A0A0G0Z2G1-F1
#
_cell.length_a   1.000
_cell.length_b   1.000
_cell.length_c   1.000
_cell.angle_alpha   90.00
_cell.angle_beta   90.00
_cell.angle_gamma   90.00
#
_symmetry.space_group_name_H-M   'P 1'
#
loop_
_entity.id
_entity.type
_entity.pdbx_description
1 polymer ?
#
loop_
_entity_poly.entity_id
_entity_poly.type
_entity_poly.pdbx_seq_one_letter_code
_entity_poly.pdbx_strand_id
1 'polypeptide(L)'
;MFENENVVSIMRDLYVKTPQALEALLAELRRVGYEIKDLRKDEFRADRGVPVSEMEEKGWSLWYASLPDIRHGKCKSCGSVISVAGVRFHGHKCEICGEVTYYDLVDGSTMKFVFLNNRERNFLSPKLKMRVKRWDVEQEDIYFYYEFLEGGLSVVTGNQATAYLNENKRLWQVIEEDGQKLLKVRYSLYWDRDTAAIEAYDSYGHYWNHSIVKIWDGKEYGELDHLPIPESMNIFETWHWSPLQATPYLHERILSAAGQVSDKGYYYQDGRSFFMASEWKEMAKFVRHFTVLNGDRFDDAWPKFRSSGPGGIDDLAHFCHGNPVVENRPNIGNILVAASKLIEGKPLTESEITEAVRGVESEEGVDLIRGFLGKKR
;
A
#
# COMPACT_ATOMS: atom_id res chain seq x y z
N MET A 1 18.04 -18.52 3.14
CA MET A 1 19.13 -17.89 2.36
C MET A 1 19.70 -16.79 3.25
N PHE A 2 21.02 -16.75 3.45
CA PHE A 2 21.74 -16.02 4.52
C PHE A 2 21.54 -16.51 5.96
N GLU A 3 20.44 -17.21 6.25
CA GLU A 3 20.14 -17.79 7.56
C GLU A 3 21.18 -18.83 8.01
N ASN A 4 21.63 -18.71 9.25
CA ASN A 4 22.51 -19.63 9.96
C ASN A 4 22.32 -19.45 11.49
N GLU A 5 23.12 -20.13 12.31
CA GLU A 5 22.98 -20.05 13.77
C GLU A 5 23.05 -18.61 14.34
N ASN A 6 23.80 -17.72 13.69
CA ASN A 6 24.04 -16.34 14.09
C ASN A 6 23.24 -15.29 13.28
N VAL A 7 22.53 -15.71 12.23
CA VAL A 7 21.68 -14.83 11.40
C VAL A 7 20.33 -15.50 11.23
N VAL A 8 19.29 -14.94 11.85
CA VAL A 8 17.93 -15.49 11.78
C VAL A 8 17.11 -14.64 10.82
N SER A 9 16.37 -15.28 9.91
CA SER A 9 15.47 -14.56 9.00
C SER A 9 14.04 -14.58 9.54
N ILE A 10 13.45 -13.39 9.67
CA ILE A 10 12.05 -13.21 10.10
C ILE A 10 11.37 -12.28 9.11
N MET A 11 10.32 -12.78 8.44
CA MET A 11 9.58 -12.02 7.41
C MET A 11 10.47 -11.37 6.33
N ARG A 12 11.57 -12.06 5.95
CA ARG A 12 12.61 -11.63 4.99
C ARG A 12 13.63 -10.62 5.53
N ASP A 13 13.42 -10.06 6.72
CA ASP A 13 14.42 -9.26 7.42
C ASP A 13 15.44 -10.17 8.12
N LEU A 14 16.62 -9.62 8.40
CA LEU A 14 17.75 -10.36 8.95
C LEU A 14 18.12 -9.85 10.34
N TYR A 15 18.13 -10.77 11.31
CA TYR A 15 18.45 -10.50 12.71
C TYR A 15 19.79 -11.15 13.04
N VAL A 16 20.80 -10.33 13.27
CA VAL A 16 22.20 -10.75 13.42
C VAL A 16 22.61 -10.72 14.88
N LYS A 17 23.12 -11.85 15.38
CA LYS A 17 23.42 -12.05 16.81
C LYS A 17 24.80 -11.57 17.24
N THR A 18 25.73 -11.35 16.32
CA THR A 18 27.11 -10.93 16.65
C THR A 18 27.71 -9.98 15.61
N PRO A 19 28.66 -9.11 15.99
CA PRO A 19 29.36 -8.25 15.04
C PRO A 19 30.09 -9.01 13.94
N GLN A 20 30.71 -10.16 14.26
CA GLN A 20 31.43 -10.98 13.27
C GLN A 20 30.48 -11.58 12.22
N ALA A 21 29.29 -12.02 12.65
CA ALA A 21 28.26 -12.49 11.72
C ALA A 21 27.73 -11.37 10.84
N LEU A 22 27.67 -10.12 11.34
CA LEU A 22 27.29 -8.96 10.54
C LEU A 22 28.32 -8.72 9.44
N GLU A 23 29.61 -8.67 9.77
CA GLU A 23 30.67 -8.45 8.76
C GLU A 23 30.60 -9.49 7.64
N ALA A 24 30.46 -10.77 8.00
CA ALA A 24 30.32 -11.86 7.05
C ALA A 24 29.05 -11.72 6.18
N LEU A 25 27.91 -11.39 6.80
CA LEU A 25 26.65 -11.18 6.11
C LEU A 25 26.74 -10.02 5.11
N LEU A 26 27.27 -8.87 5.53
CA LEU A 26 27.40 -7.69 4.66
C LEU A 26 28.35 -7.98 3.48
N ALA A 27 29.41 -8.75 3.68
CA ALA A 27 30.29 -9.19 2.60
C ALA A 27 29.55 -10.12 1.61
N GLU A 28 28.76 -11.06 2.12
CA GLU A 28 27.98 -11.96 1.29
C GLU A 28 26.89 -11.23 0.49
N LEU A 29 26.16 -10.31 1.12
CA LEU A 29 25.14 -9.49 0.45
C LEU A 29 25.74 -8.66 -0.69
N ARG A 30 26.91 -8.04 -0.49
CA ARG A 30 27.63 -7.32 -1.56
C ARG A 30 28.04 -8.25 -2.69
N ARG A 31 28.49 -9.47 -2.38
CA ARG A 31 28.86 -10.48 -3.38
C ARG A 31 27.65 -10.91 -4.23
N VAL A 32 26.46 -10.96 -3.63
CA VAL A 32 25.20 -11.25 -4.34
C VAL A 32 24.73 -10.06 -5.18
N GLY A 33 25.20 -8.83 -4.87
CA GLY A 33 24.89 -7.62 -5.64
C GLY A 33 23.94 -6.65 -4.93
N TYR A 34 23.73 -6.80 -3.62
CA TYR A 34 22.96 -5.83 -2.85
C TYR A 34 23.76 -4.54 -2.62
N GLU A 35 23.08 -3.41 -2.76
CA GLU A 35 23.51 -2.12 -2.21
C GLU A 35 23.17 -2.07 -0.72
N ILE A 36 24.14 -1.66 0.10
CA ILE A 36 24.03 -1.66 1.56
C ILE A 36 24.14 -0.23 2.07
N LYS A 37 23.14 0.21 2.82
CA LYS A 37 23.09 1.52 3.48
C LYS A 37 23.24 1.35 5.00
N ASP A 38 24.12 2.16 5.58
CA ASP A 38 24.26 2.33 7.04
C ASP A 38 23.26 3.38 7.51
N LEU A 39 22.19 2.94 8.17
CA LEU A 39 21.07 3.80 8.57
C LEU A 39 21.41 4.68 9.79
N ARG A 40 22.59 4.53 10.39
CA ARG A 40 23.09 5.48 11.41
C ARG A 40 23.48 6.82 10.82
N LYS A 41 23.78 6.83 9.52
CA LYS A 41 24.17 8.02 8.74
C LYS A 41 23.01 8.59 7.94
N ASP A 42 21.80 8.10 8.19
CA ASP A 42 20.59 8.56 7.51
C ASP A 42 20.26 10.00 7.95
N GLU A 43 20.38 10.94 7.02
CA GLU A 43 20.12 12.37 7.23
C GLU A 43 18.71 12.60 7.80
N PHE A 44 17.72 11.82 7.37
CA PHE A 44 16.35 11.94 7.87
C PHE A 44 16.22 11.63 9.36
N ARG A 45 17.04 10.69 9.87
CA ARG A 45 17.06 10.34 11.30
C ARG A 45 17.86 11.36 12.10
N ALA A 46 18.96 11.87 11.54
CA ALA A 46 19.76 12.94 12.13
C ALA A 46 18.92 14.22 12.34
N ASP A 47 18.08 14.59 11.36
CA ASP A 47 17.19 15.76 11.44
C ASP A 47 16.13 15.64 12.55
N ARG A 48 15.78 14.42 12.96
CA ARG A 48 14.86 14.14 14.08
C ARG A 48 15.54 14.10 15.44
N GLY A 49 16.87 14.29 15.50
CA GLY A 49 17.63 14.33 16.74
C GLY A 49 17.71 13.00 17.49
N VAL A 50 17.53 11.86 16.80
CA VAL A 50 17.57 10.53 17.43
C VAL A 50 19.02 10.05 17.51
N PRO A 51 19.59 9.81 18.70
CA PRO A 51 20.95 9.31 18.84
C PRO A 51 21.05 7.83 18.46
N VAL A 52 22.21 7.41 17.95
CA VAL A 52 22.47 6.00 17.55
C VAL A 52 22.23 5.02 18.70
N SER A 53 22.61 5.39 19.93
CA SER A 53 22.38 4.55 21.11
C SER A 53 20.91 4.24 21.36
N GLU A 54 20.02 5.19 21.07
CA GLU A 54 18.57 4.97 21.18
C GLU A 54 18.08 4.02 20.10
N MET A 55 18.64 4.10 18.89
CA MET A 55 18.31 3.17 17.80
C MET A 55 18.73 1.73 18.12
N GLU A 56 19.92 1.58 18.70
CA GLU A 56 20.47 0.30 19.17
C GLU A 56 19.59 -0.30 20.28
N GLU A 57 19.30 0.47 21.33
CA GLU A 57 18.48 0.02 22.46
C GLU A 57 17.04 -0.30 22.04
N LYS A 58 16.44 0.55 21.20
CA LYS A 58 15.09 0.32 20.68
C LYS A 58 15.07 -0.70 19.56
N GLY A 59 16.17 -1.38 19.23
CA GLY A 59 16.23 -2.43 18.21
C GLY A 59 15.67 -2.01 16.85
N TRP A 60 16.02 -0.79 16.42
CA TRP A 60 15.74 -0.33 15.07
C TRP A 60 16.64 -1.06 14.07
N SER A 61 16.24 -1.07 12.80
CA SER A 61 17.16 -1.48 11.75
C SER A 61 18.29 -0.45 11.64
N LEU A 62 19.52 -0.97 11.65
CA LEU A 62 20.74 -0.16 11.55
C LEU A 62 21.35 -0.27 10.15
N TRP A 63 20.91 -1.25 9.37
CA TRP A 63 21.28 -1.37 7.96
C TRP A 63 20.07 -1.71 7.11
N TYR A 64 20.16 -1.31 5.85
CA TYR A 64 19.20 -1.67 4.81
C TYR A 64 19.97 -2.19 3.60
N ALA A 65 19.56 -3.35 3.11
CA ALA A 65 20.09 -3.92 1.88
C ALA A 65 18.99 -3.96 0.83
N SER A 66 19.28 -3.48 -0.38
CA SER A 66 18.39 -3.53 -1.53
C SER A 66 19.14 -3.93 -2.79
N LEU A 67 18.49 -4.67 -3.68
CA LEU A 67 18.99 -4.84 -5.02
C LEU A 67 19.03 -3.46 -5.72
N PRO A 68 19.95 -3.25 -6.68
CA PRO A 68 19.91 -2.08 -7.54
C PRO A 68 18.58 -2.03 -8.33
N ASP A 69 18.35 -0.97 -9.10
CA ASP A 69 17.14 -0.91 -9.94
C ASP A 69 17.17 -2.00 -11.02
N ILE A 70 16.51 -3.11 -10.71
CA ILE A 70 16.33 -4.29 -11.55
C ILE A 70 15.04 -4.22 -12.36
N ARG A 71 14.25 -3.14 -12.19
CA ARG A 71 12.97 -2.97 -12.88
C ARG A 71 13.21 -2.28 -14.21
N HIS A 72 12.60 -2.84 -15.24
CA HIS A 72 12.74 -2.40 -16.60
C HIS A 72 11.38 -2.32 -17.28
N GLY A 73 11.21 -1.37 -18.20
CA GLY A 73 10.15 -1.45 -19.18
C GLY A 73 10.56 -2.47 -20.25
N LYS A 74 9.62 -3.27 -20.74
CA LYS A 74 9.83 -4.15 -21.89
C LYS A 74 8.89 -3.73 -22.99
N CYS A 75 9.44 -3.22 -24.10
CA CYS A 75 8.65 -2.78 -25.25
C CYS A 75 7.90 -3.98 -25.86
N LYS A 76 6.59 -3.87 -26.07
CA LYS A 76 5.80 -4.96 -26.67
C LYS A 76 6.01 -5.11 -28.17
N SER A 77 6.43 -4.05 -28.86
CA SER A 77 6.64 -4.09 -30.31
C SER A 77 7.95 -4.76 -30.70
N CYS A 78 9.06 -4.44 -30.01
CA CYS A 78 10.38 -4.99 -30.34
C CYS A 78 10.96 -5.92 -29.28
N GLY A 79 10.31 -6.08 -28.12
CA GLY A 79 10.78 -6.92 -27.01
C GLY A 79 11.96 -6.35 -26.23
N SER A 80 12.49 -5.19 -26.61
CA SER A 80 13.68 -4.60 -25.97
C SER A 80 13.39 -4.09 -24.57
N VAL A 81 14.41 -4.19 -23.72
CA VAL A 81 14.43 -3.63 -22.36
C VAL A 81 14.77 -2.15 -22.43
N ILE A 82 13.95 -1.33 -21.77
CA ILE A 82 14.00 0.12 -21.76
C ILE A 82 13.92 0.67 -20.33
N SER A 83 14.31 1.93 -20.14
CA SER A 83 14.30 2.59 -18.83
C SER A 83 12.88 2.81 -18.27
N VAL A 84 12.62 2.40 -17.02
CA VAL A 84 11.33 2.68 -16.34
C VAL A 84 11.14 4.19 -16.11
N ALA A 85 12.22 4.92 -15.82
CA ALA A 85 12.15 6.37 -15.63
C ALA A 85 11.69 7.05 -16.93
N GLY A 86 12.18 6.60 -18.08
CA GLY A 86 11.72 7.06 -19.40
C GLY A 86 10.23 6.77 -19.60
N VAL A 87 9.80 5.57 -19.24
CA VAL A 87 8.40 5.11 -19.36
C VAL A 87 7.41 5.87 -18.46
N ARG A 88 7.85 6.67 -17.48
CA ARG A 88 6.96 7.45 -16.58
C ARG A 88 6.65 8.88 -17.06
N PHE A 89 7.20 9.29 -18.20
CA PHE A 89 6.88 10.58 -18.81
C PHE A 89 6.04 10.41 -20.07
N HIS A 90 5.00 11.24 -20.19
CA HIS A 90 4.13 11.27 -21.35
C HIS A 90 4.93 11.48 -22.65
N GLY A 91 4.54 10.78 -23.73
CA GLY A 91 5.21 10.88 -25.03
C GLY A 91 6.54 10.12 -25.14
N HIS A 92 6.90 9.30 -24.15
CA HIS A 92 8.11 8.48 -24.24
C HIS A 92 8.02 7.44 -25.36
N LYS A 93 9.09 7.39 -26.16
CA LYS A 93 9.29 6.43 -27.24
C LYS A 93 10.35 5.44 -26.81
N CYS A 94 10.17 4.18 -27.19
CA CYS A 94 11.20 3.17 -27.10
C CYS A 94 12.46 3.71 -27.77
N GLU A 95 13.52 3.87 -26.99
CA GLU A 95 14.83 4.36 -27.43
C GLU A 95 15.49 3.43 -28.47
N ILE A 96 14.95 2.22 -28.65
CA ILE A 96 15.43 1.23 -29.62
C ILE A 96 14.64 1.26 -30.92
N CYS A 97 13.30 1.20 -30.88
CA CYS A 97 12.47 1.09 -32.09
C CYS A 97 11.59 2.31 -32.39
N GLY A 98 11.57 3.32 -31.53
CA GLY A 98 10.80 4.56 -31.70
C GLY A 98 9.31 4.45 -31.42
N GLU A 99 8.80 3.25 -31.10
CA GLU A 99 7.39 3.01 -30.74
C GLU A 99 7.01 3.78 -29.47
N VAL A 100 5.82 4.36 -29.42
CA VAL A 100 5.32 5.01 -28.19
C VAL A 100 5.02 3.95 -27.14
N THR A 101 5.70 4.01 -25.99
CA THR A 101 5.64 2.96 -24.97
C THR A 101 4.72 3.29 -23.79
N TYR A 102 4.04 4.43 -23.76
CA TYR A 102 3.31 4.92 -22.58
C TYR A 102 1.89 4.32 -22.40
N TYR A 103 1.24 4.69 -21.29
CA TYR A 103 -0.23 4.79 -21.17
C TYR A 103 -0.77 5.83 -22.15
N ASP A 104 -0.68 5.55 -23.44
CA ASP A 104 -1.28 6.45 -24.41
C ASP A 104 -2.80 6.42 -24.19
N LEU A 105 -3.40 7.60 -24.09
CA LEU A 105 -4.85 7.75 -23.97
C LEU A 105 -5.43 7.62 -25.38
N VAL A 106 -5.21 6.44 -25.96
CA VAL A 106 -5.69 6.03 -27.26
C VAL A 106 -7.20 5.82 -27.21
N ASP A 107 -7.79 5.75 -28.39
CA ASP A 107 -9.19 5.40 -28.57
C ASP A 107 -9.57 4.15 -27.76
N GLY A 108 -10.59 4.27 -26.91
CA GLY A 108 -11.09 3.21 -26.05
C GLY A 108 -10.49 3.18 -24.64
N SER A 109 -9.44 3.96 -24.37
CA SER A 109 -8.90 4.11 -23.01
C SER A 109 -9.97 4.66 -22.06
N THR A 110 -9.92 4.33 -20.78
CA THR A 110 -10.88 4.83 -19.78
C THR A 110 -10.18 5.76 -18.79
N MET A 111 -10.75 6.92 -18.53
CA MET A 111 -10.24 7.84 -17.51
C MET A 111 -11.29 8.12 -16.44
N LYS A 112 -10.85 8.15 -15.18
CA LYS A 112 -11.61 8.67 -14.04
C LYS A 112 -11.08 10.05 -13.67
N PHE A 113 -11.95 11.06 -13.59
CA PHE A 113 -11.54 12.43 -13.32
C PHE A 113 -12.63 13.25 -12.59
N VAL A 114 -12.24 14.42 -12.11
CA VAL A 114 -13.13 15.45 -11.53
C VAL A 114 -12.83 16.80 -12.17
N PHE A 115 -13.79 17.73 -12.19
CA PHE A 115 -13.58 19.09 -12.73
C PHE A 115 -13.02 20.06 -11.71
N LEU A 116 -11.93 20.75 -12.05
CA LEU A 116 -11.29 21.84 -11.29
C LEU A 116 -12.19 23.08 -11.22
N ASN A 117 -13.02 23.10 -10.18
CA ASN A 117 -14.06 24.12 -9.96
C ASN A 117 -13.92 24.86 -8.62
N ASN A 118 -12.75 24.82 -7.99
CA ASN A 118 -12.41 25.52 -6.74
C ASN A 118 -13.22 25.10 -5.50
N ARG A 119 -13.88 23.94 -5.51
CA ARG A 119 -14.45 23.34 -4.29
C ARG A 119 -13.40 22.50 -3.55
N GLU A 120 -13.46 22.48 -2.22
CA GLU A 120 -12.70 21.52 -1.42
C GLU A 120 -13.07 20.08 -1.80
N ARG A 121 -12.08 19.19 -1.85
CA ARG A 121 -12.22 17.81 -2.32
C ARG A 121 -11.71 16.84 -1.28
N ASN A 122 -12.38 15.70 -1.22
CA ASN A 122 -12.00 14.56 -0.41
C ASN A 122 -12.13 13.25 -1.21
N PHE A 123 -11.77 12.13 -0.59
CA PHE A 123 -11.84 10.79 -1.20
C PHE A 123 -13.21 10.44 -1.78
N LEU A 124 -14.31 10.99 -1.24
CA LEU A 124 -15.69 10.75 -1.67
C LEU A 124 -16.20 11.74 -2.73
N SER A 125 -15.34 12.63 -3.25
CA SER A 125 -15.76 13.61 -4.26
C SER A 125 -16.28 12.93 -5.53
N PRO A 126 -17.36 13.46 -6.15
CA PRO A 126 -17.98 12.86 -7.33
C PRO A 126 -17.02 12.84 -8.53
N LYS A 127 -16.74 11.65 -9.05
CA LYS A 127 -15.84 11.41 -10.19
C LYS A 127 -16.62 10.98 -11.42
N LEU A 128 -16.26 11.49 -12.59
CA LEU A 128 -16.70 10.95 -13.87
C LEU A 128 -15.76 9.86 -14.33
N LYS A 129 -16.30 8.86 -15.00
CA LYS A 129 -15.53 7.81 -15.68
C LYS A 129 -16.00 7.73 -17.12
N MET A 130 -15.12 8.00 -18.08
CA MET A 130 -15.47 8.11 -19.50
C MET A 130 -14.41 7.44 -20.38
N ARG A 131 -14.82 7.04 -21.59
CA ARG A 131 -13.90 6.53 -22.61
C ARG A 131 -13.24 7.68 -23.36
N VAL A 132 -11.94 7.61 -23.57
CA VAL A 132 -11.15 8.54 -24.37
C VAL A 132 -11.23 8.12 -25.83
N LYS A 133 -11.43 9.11 -26.72
CA LYS A 133 -11.30 8.97 -28.17
C LYS A 133 -9.85 9.21 -28.60
N ARG A 134 -9.26 10.30 -28.12
CA ARG A 134 -7.89 10.71 -28.36
C ARG A 134 -7.46 11.80 -27.39
N TRP A 135 -6.16 12.02 -27.29
CA TRP A 135 -5.58 13.18 -26.62
C TRP A 135 -4.71 13.96 -27.61
N ASP A 136 -5.03 15.23 -27.80
CA ASP A 136 -4.26 16.17 -28.60
C ASP A 136 -3.29 16.90 -27.68
N VAL A 137 -2.06 16.42 -27.63
CA VAL A 137 -1.03 16.97 -26.74
C VAL A 137 -0.60 18.37 -27.16
N GLU A 138 -0.60 18.67 -28.46
CA GLU A 138 -0.20 19.99 -28.97
C GLU A 138 -1.24 21.06 -28.61
N GLN A 139 -2.52 20.73 -28.69
CA GLN A 139 -3.61 21.60 -28.27
C GLN A 139 -3.94 21.49 -26.77
N GLU A 140 -3.28 20.58 -26.05
CA GLU A 140 -3.52 20.26 -24.64
C GLU A 140 -4.99 19.93 -24.35
N ASP A 141 -5.62 19.15 -25.24
CA ASP A 141 -7.05 18.85 -25.21
C ASP A 141 -7.29 17.35 -25.29
N ILE A 142 -8.03 16.80 -24.34
CA ILE A 142 -8.49 15.41 -24.36
C ILE A 142 -9.94 15.33 -24.83
N TYR A 143 -10.25 14.28 -25.58
CA TYR A 143 -11.55 14.06 -26.21
C TYR A 143 -12.16 12.78 -25.65
N PHE A 144 -13.32 12.89 -25.02
CA PHE A 144 -14.06 11.75 -24.48
C PHE A 144 -15.28 11.44 -25.33
N TYR A 145 -15.61 10.15 -25.47
CA TYR A 145 -16.94 9.75 -25.92
C TYR A 145 -18.01 10.24 -24.95
N TYR A 146 -19.14 10.72 -25.46
CA TYR A 146 -20.26 11.24 -24.66
C TYR A 146 -21.08 10.11 -23.98
N GLU A 147 -20.40 9.12 -23.42
CA GLU A 147 -20.96 7.96 -22.71
C GLU A 147 -20.25 7.79 -21.38
N PHE A 148 -21.03 7.67 -20.31
CA PHE A 148 -20.50 7.48 -18.95
C PHE A 148 -20.39 6.00 -18.63
N LEU A 149 -19.25 5.63 -18.06
CA LEU A 149 -19.03 4.29 -17.55
C LEU A 149 -19.39 4.24 -16.07
N GLU A 150 -20.13 3.21 -15.66
CA GLU A 150 -20.46 2.99 -14.26
C GLU A 150 -19.27 2.35 -13.48
N GLY A 151 -19.28 2.52 -12.16
CA GLY A 151 -18.50 1.72 -11.21
C GLY A 151 -17.60 2.50 -10.24
N GLY A 152 -17.68 2.14 -8.95
CA GLY A 152 -16.89 2.70 -7.84
C GLY A 152 -17.70 3.57 -6.88
N LEU A 153 -17.32 3.60 -5.59
CA LEU A 153 -18.02 4.32 -4.52
C LEU A 153 -18.19 5.83 -4.77
N SER A 154 -17.27 6.44 -5.53
CA SER A 154 -17.24 7.87 -5.79
C SER A 154 -17.62 8.24 -7.24
N VAL A 155 -18.00 7.28 -8.09
CA VAL A 155 -18.31 7.56 -9.51
C VAL A 155 -19.79 7.88 -9.67
N VAL A 156 -20.09 9.05 -10.25
CA VAL A 156 -21.47 9.48 -10.49
C VAL A 156 -22.12 8.65 -11.61
N THR A 157 -23.36 8.21 -11.40
CA THR A 157 -24.09 7.36 -12.35
C THR A 157 -25.20 8.14 -13.07
N GLY A 158 -25.46 7.79 -14.33
CA GLY A 158 -26.60 8.29 -15.13
C GLY A 158 -26.88 9.79 -14.97
N ASN A 159 -28.04 10.13 -14.42
CA ASN A 159 -28.50 11.51 -14.25
C ASN A 159 -27.57 12.40 -13.40
N GLN A 160 -26.83 11.81 -12.45
CA GLN A 160 -25.86 12.54 -11.63
C GLN A 160 -24.65 12.97 -12.46
N ALA A 161 -24.20 12.13 -13.40
CA ALA A 161 -23.11 12.46 -14.31
C ALA A 161 -23.48 13.64 -15.22
N THR A 162 -24.72 13.63 -15.75
CA THR A 162 -25.25 14.74 -16.55
C THR A 162 -25.38 16.04 -15.75
N ALA A 163 -25.91 15.97 -14.51
CA ALA A 163 -25.99 17.13 -13.63
C ALA A 163 -24.59 17.69 -13.33
N TYR A 164 -23.64 16.81 -13.02
CA TYR A 164 -22.26 17.19 -12.74
C TYR A 164 -21.54 17.79 -13.95
N LEU A 165 -21.76 17.28 -15.17
CA LEU A 165 -21.29 17.93 -16.40
C LEU A 165 -21.87 19.33 -16.54
N ASN A 166 -23.19 19.48 -16.36
CA ASN A 166 -23.87 20.76 -16.51
C ASN A 166 -23.39 21.81 -15.51
N GLU A 167 -23.11 21.43 -14.25
CA GLU A 167 -22.51 22.31 -13.25
C GLU A 167 -21.12 22.82 -13.66
N ASN A 168 -20.39 22.04 -14.45
CA ASN A 168 -19.03 22.35 -14.88
C ASN A 168 -18.92 22.73 -16.36
N LYS A 169 -20.04 23.12 -17.01
CA LYS A 169 -20.15 23.38 -18.46
C LYS A 169 -19.14 24.39 -19.02
N ARG A 170 -18.57 25.25 -18.18
CA ARG A 170 -17.52 26.21 -18.56
C ARG A 170 -16.14 25.58 -18.81
N LEU A 171 -15.94 24.34 -18.38
CA LEU A 171 -14.64 23.64 -18.37
C LEU A 171 -14.50 22.62 -19.51
N TRP A 172 -15.53 22.47 -20.34
CA TRP A 172 -15.57 21.51 -21.43
C TRP A 172 -16.45 22.02 -22.57
N GLN A 173 -16.29 21.42 -23.75
CA GLN A 173 -17.11 21.73 -24.93
C GLN A 173 -17.57 20.46 -25.63
N VAL A 174 -18.76 20.48 -26.24
CA VAL A 174 -19.17 19.40 -27.16
C VAL A 174 -18.63 19.74 -28.54
N ILE A 175 -17.96 18.77 -29.16
CA ILE A 175 -17.64 18.80 -30.57
C ILE A 175 -18.26 17.60 -31.28
N GLU A 176 -18.35 17.66 -32.60
CA GLU A 176 -18.79 16.54 -33.43
C GLU A 176 -17.63 16.14 -34.36
N GLU A 177 -17.24 14.88 -34.30
CA GLU A 177 -16.14 14.29 -35.08
C GLU A 177 -16.61 12.89 -35.53
N ASP A 178 -16.46 12.56 -36.82
CA ASP A 178 -16.90 11.29 -37.40
C ASP A 178 -18.37 10.90 -37.11
N GLY A 179 -19.27 11.89 -37.01
CA GLY A 179 -20.68 11.69 -36.68
C GLY A 179 -20.94 11.31 -35.21
N GLN A 180 -19.92 11.43 -34.35
CA GLN A 180 -19.99 11.16 -32.92
C GLN A 180 -19.84 12.46 -32.13
N LYS A 181 -20.65 12.60 -31.08
CA LYS A 181 -20.50 13.69 -30.11
C LYS A 181 -19.36 13.36 -29.15
N LEU A 182 -18.39 14.25 -29.04
CA LEU A 182 -17.27 14.13 -28.12
C LEU A 182 -17.28 15.29 -27.13
N LEU A 183 -16.85 15.00 -25.91
CA LEU A 183 -16.61 15.99 -24.87
C LEU A 183 -15.12 16.35 -24.89
N LYS A 184 -14.81 17.55 -25.35
CA LYS A 184 -13.45 18.10 -25.41
C LYS A 184 -13.15 18.88 -24.13
N VAL A 185 -12.02 18.57 -23.49
CA VAL A 185 -11.62 19.10 -22.18
C VAL A 185 -10.14 19.47 -22.20
N ARG A 186 -9.80 20.61 -21.60
CA ARG A 186 -8.40 21.02 -21.44
C ARG A 186 -7.68 20.07 -20.49
N TYR A 187 -6.63 19.41 -20.97
CA TYR A 187 -5.79 18.50 -20.21
C TYR A 187 -4.35 18.56 -20.72
N SER A 188 -3.53 19.34 -20.03
CA SER A 188 -2.13 19.60 -20.37
C SER A 188 -1.21 18.44 -20.01
N LEU A 189 -0.10 18.35 -20.76
CA LEU A 189 0.96 17.35 -20.56
C LEU A 189 1.61 17.46 -19.18
N TYR A 190 1.83 18.70 -18.74
CA TYR A 190 2.30 19.04 -17.41
C TYR A 190 1.09 19.48 -16.61
N TRP A 191 0.74 18.70 -15.58
CA TRP A 191 -0.38 19.03 -14.73
C TRP A 191 -0.09 20.32 -13.96
N ASP A 192 -0.98 21.30 -14.13
CA ASP A 192 -0.98 22.55 -13.40
C ASP A 192 -2.43 22.86 -12.98
N ARG A 193 -2.60 23.14 -11.69
CA ARG A 193 -3.90 23.39 -11.07
C ARG A 193 -4.61 24.61 -11.64
N ASP A 194 -3.84 25.58 -12.14
CA ASP A 194 -4.38 26.86 -12.63
C ASP A 194 -4.87 26.76 -14.09
N THR A 195 -4.37 25.79 -14.85
CA THR A 195 -4.64 25.66 -16.29
C THR A 195 -5.40 24.39 -16.68
N ALA A 196 -5.37 23.34 -15.85
CA ALA A 196 -6.11 22.12 -16.11
C ALA A 196 -7.62 22.28 -15.83
N ALA A 197 -8.48 21.77 -16.72
CA ALA A 197 -9.91 21.72 -16.47
C ALA A 197 -10.31 20.55 -15.56
N ILE A 198 -9.49 19.49 -15.52
CA ILE A 198 -9.75 18.26 -14.79
C ILE A 198 -8.54 17.81 -13.97
N GLU A 199 -8.81 17.13 -12.87
CA GLU A 199 -7.84 16.32 -12.14
C GLU A 199 -8.15 14.85 -12.43
N ALA A 200 -7.20 14.14 -13.05
CA ALA A 200 -7.31 12.72 -13.33
C ALA A 200 -6.91 11.91 -12.10
N TYR A 201 -7.73 10.92 -11.73
CA TYR A 201 -7.45 10.01 -10.62
C TYR A 201 -6.87 8.69 -11.11
N ASP A 202 -7.49 8.12 -12.14
CA ASP A 202 -7.04 6.89 -12.77
C ASP A 202 -7.17 7.03 -14.29
N SER A 203 -6.22 6.47 -15.03
CA SER A 203 -6.38 6.17 -16.45
C SER A 203 -6.04 4.71 -16.72
N TYR A 204 -6.83 4.08 -17.58
CA TYR A 204 -6.69 2.69 -17.99
C TYR A 204 -6.60 2.70 -19.51
N GLY A 205 -5.40 2.47 -20.05
CA GLY A 205 -5.17 2.45 -21.50
C GLY A 205 -5.73 1.18 -22.17
N HIS A 206 -6.03 1.28 -23.47
CA HIS A 206 -6.28 0.13 -24.33
C HIS A 206 -4.92 -0.53 -24.67
N TYR A 207 -4.47 -1.44 -23.80
CA TYR A 207 -3.16 -2.10 -23.80
C TYR A 207 -1.97 -1.23 -23.41
N TRP A 208 -1.15 -1.78 -22.51
CA TRP A 208 0.16 -1.22 -22.19
C TRP A 208 1.09 -1.53 -23.37
N ASN A 209 1.71 -0.55 -24.03
CA ASN A 209 2.72 -0.80 -25.08
C ASN A 209 4.09 -1.23 -24.52
N HIS A 210 4.17 -1.35 -23.20
CA HIS A 210 5.25 -1.99 -22.48
C HIS A 210 4.69 -2.94 -21.41
N SER A 211 5.55 -3.76 -20.83
CA SER A 211 5.31 -4.40 -19.53
C SER A 211 6.44 -4.05 -18.59
N ILE A 212 6.16 -3.83 -17.31
CA ILE A 212 7.23 -3.76 -16.31
C ILE A 212 7.67 -5.19 -16.02
N VAL A 213 8.98 -5.43 -16.13
CA VAL A 213 9.62 -6.70 -15.81
C VAL A 213 10.77 -6.46 -14.85
N LYS A 214 11.15 -7.50 -14.12
CA LYS A 214 12.37 -7.52 -13.32
C LYS A 214 13.37 -8.44 -14.00
N ILE A 215 14.63 -8.01 -14.10
CA ILE A 215 15.70 -8.83 -14.63
C ILE A 215 16.66 -9.15 -13.49
N TRP A 216 16.79 -10.43 -13.19
CA TRP A 216 17.71 -10.92 -12.17
C TRP A 216 18.45 -12.16 -12.67
N ASP A 217 19.78 -12.15 -12.57
CA ASP A 217 20.66 -13.24 -13.00
C ASP A 217 20.35 -13.73 -14.45
N GLY A 218 20.13 -12.79 -15.36
CA GLY A 218 19.78 -13.07 -16.76
C GLY A 218 18.38 -13.62 -17.00
N LYS A 219 17.55 -13.79 -15.97
CA LYS A 219 16.17 -14.25 -16.06
C LYS A 219 15.17 -13.11 -15.89
N GLU A 220 14.11 -13.16 -16.69
CA GLU A 220 12.99 -12.24 -16.64
C GLU A 220 11.90 -12.75 -15.68
N TYR A 221 11.36 -11.82 -14.89
CA TYR A 221 10.24 -12.02 -13.99
C TYR A 221 9.20 -10.91 -14.25
N GLY A 222 7.91 -11.21 -14.09
CA GLY A 222 6.87 -10.19 -14.14
C GLY A 222 7.00 -9.14 -13.03
N GLU A 223 6.36 -7.99 -13.18
CA GLU A 223 6.35 -6.93 -12.16
C GLU A 223 5.88 -7.43 -10.79
N LEU A 224 4.85 -8.29 -10.78
CA LEU A 224 4.27 -8.84 -9.55
C LEU A 224 4.90 -10.18 -9.13
N ASP A 225 5.78 -10.74 -9.95
CA ASP A 225 6.43 -12.00 -9.63
C ASP A 225 7.45 -11.80 -8.50
N HIS A 226 7.55 -12.81 -7.64
CA HIS A 226 8.58 -12.89 -6.63
C HIS A 226 9.89 -13.39 -7.24
N LEU A 227 10.97 -12.67 -6.95
CA LEU A 227 12.32 -13.15 -7.22
C LEU A 227 12.66 -14.32 -6.28
N PRO A 228 13.64 -15.16 -6.64
CA PRO A 228 14.14 -16.22 -5.75
C PRO A 228 14.84 -15.67 -4.49
N ILE A 229 15.09 -14.35 -4.44
CA ILE A 229 15.68 -13.62 -3.32
C ILE A 229 14.82 -12.39 -2.99
N PRO A 230 14.86 -11.84 -1.77
CA PRO A 230 14.15 -10.60 -1.44
C PRO A 230 14.72 -9.40 -2.22
N GLU A 231 13.87 -8.53 -2.76
CA GLU A 231 14.31 -7.29 -3.42
C GLU A 231 14.98 -6.32 -2.43
N SER A 232 14.54 -6.34 -1.18
CA SER A 232 15.16 -5.60 -0.08
C SER A 232 14.91 -6.28 1.26
N MET A 233 15.71 -5.88 2.26
CA MET A 233 15.66 -6.39 3.62
C MET A 233 16.24 -5.37 4.61
N ASN A 234 15.66 -5.31 5.81
CA ASN A 234 16.27 -4.66 6.94
C ASN A 234 17.23 -5.62 7.64
N ILE A 235 18.29 -5.06 8.25
CA ILE A 235 19.24 -5.82 9.06
C ILE A 235 19.31 -5.21 10.46
N PHE A 236 19.10 -6.07 11.45
CA PHE A 236 19.05 -5.74 12.87
C PHE A 236 20.27 -6.30 13.60
N GLU A 237 20.86 -5.49 14.46
CA GLU A 237 21.96 -5.89 15.34
C GLU A 237 21.37 -6.29 16.69
N THR A 238 21.09 -7.58 16.87
CA THR A 238 20.31 -8.03 18.02
C THR A 238 21.11 -8.08 19.31
N TRP A 239 22.44 -8.08 19.23
CA TRP A 239 23.30 -8.09 20.42
C TRP A 239 23.17 -6.84 21.30
N HIS A 240 22.57 -5.76 20.80
CA HIS A 240 22.32 -4.55 21.59
C HIS A 240 21.15 -4.69 22.56
N TRP A 241 20.19 -5.58 22.28
CA TRP A 241 18.91 -5.62 23.01
C TRP A 241 18.40 -7.03 23.33
N SER A 242 19.03 -8.07 22.80
CA SER A 242 18.65 -9.47 23.00
C SER A 242 19.49 -10.13 24.10
N PRO A 243 18.90 -11.02 24.95
CA PRO A 243 17.50 -11.46 24.95
C PRO A 243 16.55 -10.44 25.61
N LEU A 244 15.38 -10.25 25.00
CA LEU A 244 14.31 -9.41 25.55
C LEU A 244 13.63 -10.09 26.72
N GLN A 245 13.45 -9.35 27.81
CA GLN A 245 12.72 -9.79 29.00
C GLN A 245 11.22 -9.79 28.75
N ALA A 246 10.49 -10.62 29.52
CA ALA A 246 9.04 -10.56 29.56
C ALA A 246 8.59 -9.20 30.12
N THR A 247 7.86 -8.43 29.31
CA THR A 247 7.28 -7.14 29.70
C THR A 247 5.83 -7.07 29.20
N PRO A 248 4.99 -6.16 29.75
CA PRO A 248 3.63 -5.98 29.29
C PRO A 248 3.50 -5.68 27.78
N TYR A 249 4.57 -5.20 27.14
CA TYR A 249 4.61 -4.75 25.74
C TYR A 249 5.45 -5.66 24.82
N LEU A 250 5.99 -6.78 25.31
CA LEU A 250 6.88 -7.65 24.51
C LEU A 250 6.19 -8.18 23.23
N HIS A 251 4.88 -8.43 23.30
CA HIS A 251 4.08 -8.88 22.16
C HIS A 251 4.12 -7.91 20.98
N GLU A 252 4.27 -6.59 21.22
CA GLU A 252 4.39 -5.59 20.17
C GLU A 252 5.65 -5.79 19.34
N ARG A 253 6.77 -6.12 20.00
CA ARG A 253 8.05 -6.41 19.35
C ARG A 253 7.96 -7.66 18.49
N ILE A 254 7.30 -8.70 19.00
CA ILE A 254 7.11 -9.97 18.29
C ILE A 254 6.23 -9.76 17.05
N LEU A 255 5.10 -9.05 17.20
CA LEU A 255 4.19 -8.73 16.10
C LEU A 255 4.87 -7.88 15.03
N SER A 256 5.56 -6.81 15.44
CA SER A 256 6.27 -5.91 14.52
C SER A 256 7.34 -6.66 13.72
N ALA A 257 8.10 -7.55 14.35
CA ALA A 257 9.07 -8.39 13.65
C ALA A 257 8.43 -9.34 12.62
N ALA A 258 7.19 -9.79 12.87
CA ALA A 258 6.40 -10.59 11.95
C ALA A 258 5.59 -9.73 10.94
N GLY A 259 5.91 -8.45 10.79
CA GLY A 259 5.24 -7.53 9.85
C GLY A 259 3.79 -7.23 10.22
N GLN A 260 3.43 -7.40 11.49
CA GLN A 260 2.09 -7.18 12.03
C GLN A 260 2.02 -5.91 12.90
N VAL A 261 0.81 -5.40 13.07
CA VAL A 261 0.47 -4.29 13.96
C VAL A 261 0.02 -4.88 15.31
N SER A 262 0.36 -4.22 16.42
CA SER A 262 -0.02 -4.68 17.76
C SER A 262 -1.30 -4.05 18.31
N ASP A 263 -1.77 -2.98 17.69
CA ASP A 263 -3.04 -2.35 18.02
C ASP A 263 -4.20 -3.20 17.50
N LYS A 264 -5.07 -3.65 18.41
CA LYS A 264 -6.26 -4.42 18.04
C LYS A 264 -7.15 -3.65 17.10
N GLY A 265 -7.27 -2.34 17.28
CA GLY A 265 -8.19 -1.53 16.51
C GLY A 265 -7.75 -1.32 15.06
N TYR A 266 -6.48 -1.61 14.72
CA TYR A 266 -6.04 -1.72 13.33
C TYR A 266 -6.79 -2.84 12.57
N TYR A 267 -7.20 -3.88 13.28
CA TYR A 267 -7.83 -5.06 12.70
C TYR A 267 -9.36 -5.01 12.77
N TYR A 268 -10.00 -5.71 11.84
CA TYR A 268 -11.44 -5.93 11.89
C TYR A 268 -11.83 -6.69 13.15
N GLN A 269 -12.85 -6.18 13.84
CA GLN A 269 -13.34 -6.72 15.12
C GLN A 269 -14.38 -7.84 14.95
N ASP A 270 -14.67 -8.26 13.71
CA ASP A 270 -15.73 -9.23 13.40
C ASP A 270 -15.30 -10.71 13.49
N GLY A 271 -14.11 -10.96 14.03
CA GLY A 271 -13.59 -12.30 14.30
C GLY A 271 -13.08 -13.05 13.07
N ARG A 272 -13.05 -12.43 11.88
CA ARG A 272 -12.41 -13.04 10.70
C ARG A 272 -10.94 -13.33 10.97
N SER A 273 -10.46 -14.42 10.39
CA SER A 273 -9.05 -14.80 10.48
C SER A 273 -8.18 -13.74 9.81
N PHE A 274 -7.11 -13.37 10.49
CA PHE A 274 -6.12 -12.42 10.04
C PHE A 274 -4.72 -13.03 10.09
N PHE A 275 -4.33 -13.63 11.21
CA PHE A 275 -3.05 -14.32 11.34
C PHE A 275 -3.13 -15.71 10.73
N MET A 276 -2.26 -16.00 9.77
CA MET A 276 -2.10 -17.34 9.20
C MET A 276 -0.95 -18.08 9.90
N ALA A 277 -0.82 -19.38 9.61
CA ALA A 277 0.22 -20.21 10.21
C ALA A 277 1.64 -19.75 9.86
N SER A 278 1.83 -19.05 8.73
CA SER A 278 3.10 -18.44 8.35
C SER A 278 3.54 -17.39 9.37
N GLU A 279 2.65 -16.47 9.74
CA GLU A 279 2.93 -15.37 10.65
C GLU A 279 3.27 -15.91 12.04
N TRP A 280 2.53 -16.90 12.53
CA TRP A 280 2.83 -17.55 13.82
C TRP A 280 4.21 -18.24 13.83
N LYS A 281 4.62 -18.86 12.72
CA LYS A 281 5.96 -19.46 12.60
C LYS A 281 7.07 -18.41 12.63
N GLU A 282 6.85 -17.26 11.99
CA GLU A 282 7.81 -16.15 12.04
C GLU A 282 7.90 -15.55 13.45
N MET A 283 6.78 -15.41 14.17
CA MET A 283 6.77 -15.03 15.58
C MET A 283 7.48 -16.06 16.46
N ALA A 284 7.29 -17.37 16.21
CA ALA A 284 7.94 -18.44 16.95
C ALA A 284 9.47 -18.38 16.82
N LYS A 285 9.99 -18.11 15.61
CA LYS A 285 11.42 -17.85 15.39
C LYS A 285 11.90 -16.67 16.25
N PHE A 286 11.15 -15.57 16.27
CA PHE A 286 11.51 -14.40 17.07
C PHE A 286 11.59 -14.75 18.56
N VAL A 287 10.55 -15.38 19.09
CA VAL A 287 10.46 -15.80 20.50
C VAL A 287 11.65 -16.67 20.87
N ARG A 288 11.92 -17.70 20.06
CA ARG A 288 12.97 -18.70 20.31
C ARG A 288 14.37 -18.10 20.33
N HIS A 289 14.65 -17.13 19.46
CA HIS A 289 16.01 -16.62 19.30
C HIS A 289 16.31 -15.35 20.07
N PHE A 290 15.29 -14.53 20.37
CA PHE A 290 15.52 -13.16 20.80
C PHE A 290 14.85 -12.76 22.10
N THR A 291 14.15 -13.68 22.76
CA THR A 291 13.46 -13.42 24.04
C THR A 291 13.86 -14.43 25.11
N VAL A 292 13.53 -14.15 26.36
CA VAL A 292 13.66 -15.10 27.47
C VAL A 292 12.50 -16.10 27.58
N LEU A 293 11.46 -15.94 26.75
CA LEU A 293 10.30 -16.83 26.76
C LEU A 293 10.68 -18.22 26.23
N ASN A 294 9.98 -19.25 26.70
CA ASN A 294 10.23 -20.61 26.24
C ASN A 294 9.63 -20.83 24.84
N GLY A 295 10.48 -20.98 23.84
CA GLY A 295 10.07 -21.19 22.44
C GLY A 295 9.28 -22.49 22.20
N ASP A 296 9.59 -23.57 22.91
CA ASP A 296 8.84 -24.83 22.77
C ASP A 296 7.42 -24.69 23.33
N ARG A 297 7.27 -23.98 24.46
CA ARG A 297 5.94 -23.64 24.99
C ARG A 297 5.15 -22.74 24.05
N PHE A 298 5.83 -21.87 23.30
CA PHE A 298 5.17 -21.05 22.27
C PHE A 298 4.67 -21.93 21.13
N ASP A 299 5.51 -22.83 20.63
CA ASP A 299 5.16 -23.78 19.55
C ASP A 299 3.97 -24.68 19.91
N ASP A 300 3.85 -25.08 21.17
CA ASP A 300 2.70 -25.85 21.67
C ASP A 300 1.42 -25.01 21.84
N ALA A 301 1.57 -23.69 22.01
CA ALA A 301 0.48 -22.77 22.33
C ALA A 301 -0.14 -22.12 21.09
N TRP A 302 0.67 -21.60 20.17
CA TRP A 302 0.18 -20.81 19.05
C TRP A 302 -0.82 -21.52 18.13
N PRO A 303 -0.79 -22.86 17.93
CA PRO A 303 -1.81 -23.54 17.12
C PRO A 303 -3.22 -23.43 17.71
N LYS A 304 -3.35 -23.03 18.98
CA LYS A 304 -4.61 -22.84 19.70
C LYS A 304 -4.98 -21.35 19.83
N PHE A 305 -4.09 -20.44 19.46
CA PHE A 305 -4.40 -19.01 19.46
C PHE A 305 -5.47 -18.71 18.41
N ARG A 306 -6.31 -17.74 18.74
CA ARG A 306 -7.33 -17.24 17.82
C ARG A 306 -6.63 -16.62 16.62
N SER A 307 -7.11 -16.97 15.43
CA SER A 307 -6.58 -16.45 14.18
C SER A 307 -7.05 -15.03 13.87
N SER A 308 -8.07 -14.50 14.56
CA SER A 308 -8.50 -13.11 14.36
C SER A 308 -7.42 -12.14 14.84
N GLY A 309 -7.30 -10.97 14.19
CA GLY A 309 -6.31 -9.96 14.59
C GLY A 309 -6.41 -9.61 16.08
N PRO A 310 -7.56 -9.15 16.58
CA PRO A 310 -7.73 -8.79 18.00
C PRO A 310 -7.54 -9.98 18.94
N GLY A 311 -8.10 -11.14 18.60
CA GLY A 311 -8.03 -12.33 19.44
C GLY A 311 -6.63 -12.92 19.53
N GLY A 312 -5.92 -12.99 18.40
CA GLY A 312 -4.54 -13.47 18.35
C GLY A 312 -3.56 -12.53 19.04
N ILE A 313 -3.77 -11.22 18.98
CA ILE A 313 -2.99 -10.23 19.74
C ILE A 313 -3.17 -10.48 21.23
N ASP A 314 -4.42 -10.62 21.70
CA ASP A 314 -4.70 -10.88 23.10
C ASP A 314 -4.03 -12.20 23.54
N ASP A 315 -4.15 -13.28 22.76
CA ASP A 315 -3.58 -14.58 23.11
C ASP A 315 -2.04 -14.53 23.18
N LEU A 316 -1.39 -13.88 22.21
CA LEU A 316 0.05 -13.65 22.20
C LEU A 316 0.49 -12.79 23.39
N ALA A 317 -0.25 -11.73 23.69
CA ALA A 317 0.09 -10.81 24.77
C ALA A 317 0.03 -11.50 26.13
N HIS A 318 -0.99 -12.32 26.38
CA HIS A 318 -1.11 -13.13 27.60
C HIS A 318 -0.05 -14.24 27.69
N PHE A 319 0.40 -14.78 26.55
CA PHE A 319 1.56 -15.68 26.53
C PHE A 319 2.84 -14.96 26.98
N CYS A 320 3.04 -13.73 26.52
CA CYS A 320 4.26 -12.97 26.80
C CYS A 320 4.34 -12.48 28.26
N HIS A 321 3.20 -12.12 28.86
CA HIS A 321 3.15 -11.53 30.19
C HIS A 321 1.81 -11.78 30.88
N GLY A 322 1.81 -11.97 32.22
CA GLY A 322 0.58 -12.23 32.98
C GLY A 322 -0.39 -11.05 33.04
N ASN A 323 0.10 -9.82 32.87
CA ASN A 323 -0.68 -8.58 32.80
C ASN A 323 -0.22 -7.78 31.56
N PRO A 324 -0.63 -8.13 30.34
CA PRO A 324 -0.22 -7.41 29.15
C PRO A 324 -0.95 -6.07 29.02
N VAL A 325 -0.35 -5.13 28.30
CA VAL A 325 -1.00 -3.87 27.91
C VAL A 325 -1.21 -3.90 26.40
N VAL A 326 -2.46 -4.01 25.96
CA VAL A 326 -2.81 -4.11 24.54
C VAL A 326 -3.63 -2.89 24.14
N GLU A 327 -3.14 -2.16 23.13
CA GLU A 327 -3.86 -1.02 22.58
C GLU A 327 -5.08 -1.46 21.75
N ASN A 328 -6.09 -0.59 21.71
CA ASN A 328 -7.28 -0.77 20.89
C ASN A 328 -7.80 0.60 20.42
N ARG A 329 -7.04 1.27 19.55
CA ARG A 329 -7.40 2.60 19.07
C ARG A 329 -8.43 2.50 17.95
N PRO A 330 -9.43 3.39 17.90
CA PRO A 330 -10.41 3.32 16.84
C PRO A 330 -9.78 3.50 15.46
N ASN A 331 -10.22 2.72 14.46
CA ASN A 331 -9.78 2.88 13.06
C ASN A 331 -10.93 3.12 12.08
N ILE A 332 -10.57 3.77 10.97
CA ILE A 332 -11.48 4.11 9.86
C ILE A 332 -12.05 2.87 9.15
N GLY A 333 -11.37 1.74 9.18
CA GLY A 333 -11.82 0.47 8.63
C GLY A 333 -13.13 -0.04 9.25
N ASN A 334 -13.33 0.14 10.56
CA ASN A 334 -14.60 -0.20 11.22
C ASN A 334 -15.75 0.68 10.71
N ILE A 335 -15.48 1.97 10.45
CA ILE A 335 -16.45 2.89 9.83
C ILE A 335 -16.77 2.45 8.40
N LEU A 336 -15.76 2.10 7.60
CA LEU A 336 -15.93 1.70 6.21
C LEU A 336 -16.73 0.39 6.07
N VAL A 337 -16.52 -0.59 6.95
CA VAL A 337 -17.31 -1.82 6.95
C VAL A 337 -18.75 -1.54 7.35
N ALA A 338 -18.96 -0.71 8.39
CA ALA A 338 -20.29 -0.30 8.79
C ALA A 338 -21.02 0.39 7.64
N ALA A 339 -20.36 1.34 6.96
CA ALA A 339 -20.88 2.02 5.79
C ALA A 339 -21.16 1.05 4.62
N SER A 340 -20.26 0.10 4.32
CA SER A 340 -20.45 -0.88 3.24
C SER A 340 -21.66 -1.77 3.49
N LYS A 341 -21.81 -2.31 4.71
CA LYS A 341 -22.97 -3.12 5.07
C LYS A 341 -24.27 -2.33 5.00
N LEU A 342 -24.26 -1.07 5.43
CA LEU A 342 -25.40 -0.17 5.33
C LEU A 342 -25.79 0.08 3.86
N ILE A 343 -24.81 0.34 2.97
CA ILE A 343 -25.03 0.50 1.52
C ILE A 343 -25.60 -0.79 0.91
N GLU A 344 -25.11 -1.95 1.34
CA GLU A 344 -25.60 -3.27 0.91
C GLU A 344 -26.94 -3.68 1.57
N GLY A 345 -27.51 -2.86 2.45
CA GLY A 345 -28.75 -3.14 3.17
C GLY A 345 -28.65 -4.23 4.25
N LYS A 346 -27.42 -4.68 4.59
CA LYS A 346 -27.14 -5.69 5.61
C LYS A 346 -27.24 -5.10 7.02
N PRO A 347 -27.76 -5.84 8.00
CA PRO A 347 -27.80 -5.38 9.38
C PRO A 347 -26.38 -5.31 9.97
N LEU A 348 -26.16 -4.31 10.83
CA LEU A 348 -25.00 -4.22 11.70
C LEU A 348 -25.30 -4.87 13.05
N THR A 349 -24.31 -5.54 13.62
CA THR A 349 -24.35 -6.01 15.00
C THR A 349 -24.09 -4.86 15.98
N GLU A 350 -24.49 -4.98 17.25
CA GLU A 350 -24.22 -3.96 18.28
C GLU A 350 -22.73 -3.68 18.47
N SER A 351 -21.88 -4.72 18.34
CA SER A 351 -20.43 -4.57 18.39
C SER A 351 -19.92 -3.75 17.20
N GLU A 352 -20.41 -4.00 15.98
CA GLU A 352 -20.00 -3.23 14.80
C GLU A 352 -20.43 -1.76 14.90
N ILE A 353 -21.60 -1.49 15.48
CA ILE A 353 -22.08 -0.13 15.72
C ILE A 353 -21.18 0.58 16.73
N THR A 354 -20.86 -0.09 17.85
CA THR A 354 -20.03 0.48 18.91
C THR A 354 -18.63 0.79 18.38
N GLU A 355 -18.03 -0.11 17.61
CA GLU A 355 -16.69 0.07 17.04
C GLU A 355 -16.67 1.12 15.91
N ALA A 356 -17.73 1.21 15.09
CA ALA A 356 -17.86 2.27 14.10
C ALA A 356 -18.05 3.65 14.75
N VAL A 357 -18.87 3.75 15.81
CA VAL A 357 -19.05 4.98 16.59
C VAL A 357 -17.76 5.42 17.26
N ARG A 358 -17.00 4.48 17.85
CA ARG A 358 -15.67 4.77 18.39
C ARG A 358 -14.70 5.28 17.33
N GLY A 359 -14.82 4.77 16.09
CA GLY A 359 -14.01 5.19 14.95
C GLY A 359 -14.22 6.64 14.52
N VAL A 360 -15.39 7.21 14.81
CA VAL A 360 -15.72 8.59 14.44
C VAL A 360 -15.38 9.52 15.60
N GLU A 361 -14.47 10.46 15.36
CA GLU A 361 -14.06 11.46 16.36
C GLU A 361 -15.04 12.65 16.52
N SER A 362 -15.99 12.83 15.58
CA SER A 362 -16.96 13.94 15.60
C SER A 362 -18.40 13.52 15.91
N GLU A 363 -19.14 14.38 16.61
CA GLU A 363 -20.56 14.16 16.94
C GLU A 363 -21.43 13.97 15.69
N GLU A 364 -21.12 14.68 14.60
CA GLU A 364 -21.88 14.59 13.34
C GLU A 364 -21.74 13.23 12.66
N GLY A 365 -20.57 12.60 12.73
CA GLY A 365 -20.39 11.26 12.15
C GLY A 365 -20.99 10.17 13.05
N VAL A 366 -21.03 10.37 14.37
CA VAL A 366 -21.76 9.50 15.31
C VAL A 366 -23.26 9.57 15.01
N ASP A 367 -23.78 10.78 14.80
CA ASP A 367 -25.18 11.00 14.42
C ASP A 367 -25.51 10.51 13.01
N LEU A 368 -24.57 10.53 12.06
CA LEU A 368 -24.74 9.90 10.75
C LEU A 368 -24.90 8.38 10.89
N ILE A 369 -24.00 7.72 11.63
CA ILE A 369 -24.06 6.27 11.86
C ILE A 369 -25.37 5.91 12.58
N ARG A 370 -25.75 6.68 13.62
CA ARG A 370 -27.00 6.48 14.36
C ARG A 370 -28.26 6.80 13.55
N GLY A 371 -28.22 7.85 12.72
CA GLY A 371 -29.34 8.31 11.90
C GLY A 371 -29.73 7.33 10.79
N PHE A 372 -28.77 6.57 10.26
CA PHE A 372 -29.05 5.47 9.32
C PHE A 372 -29.65 4.23 10.01
N LEU A 373 -29.35 3.99 11.30
CA LEU A 373 -29.98 2.93 12.11
C LEU A 373 -31.44 3.25 12.46
N GLY A 374 -31.79 4.53 12.57
CA GLY A 374 -33.16 5.00 12.85
C GLY A 374 -34.14 4.89 11.68
N LYS A 375 -33.69 4.54 10.46
CA LYS A 375 -34.52 4.48 9.24
C LYS A 375 -34.99 3.09 8.82
N LYS A 376 -34.89 2.07 9.69
CA LYS A 376 -35.67 0.82 9.53
C LYS A 376 -36.73 0.71 10.64
N ARG A 377 -37.92 1.21 10.34
CA ARG A 377 -39.19 0.61 10.77
C ARG A 377 -39.94 0.19 9.54
#